data_AF-A0A958ENY2-F1
#
_entry.id   AF-A0A958ENY2-F1
#
_cell.length_a   1.000
_cell.length_b   1.000
_cell.length_c   1.000
_cell.angle_alpha   90.00
_cell.angle_beta   90.00
_cell.angle_gamma   90.00
#
_symmetry.space_group_name_H-M   'P 1'
#
loop_
_entity.id
_entity.type
_entity.pdbx_description
1 polymer ?
#
loop_
_entity_poly.entity_id
_entity_poly.type
_entity_poly.pdbx_seq_one_letter_code
_entity_poly.pdbx_strand_id
1 'polypeptide(L)'
;MNISQMIDIALAEDVGPGDITTQLIFDTHMISTAYVIAKQDGIICGIDFFCDTMTKIDESIEFDILKPNGSIVKKNDHVIKL
;
A
#
# COMPACT_ATOMS: atom_id res chain seq x y z
N MET A 1 -17.21 12.87 6.41
CA MET A 1 -16.41 11.71 5.99
C MET A 1 -14.95 12.11 6.14
N ASN A 2 -14.19 11.42 6.99
CA ASN A 2 -12.74 11.63 7.13
C ASN A 2 -11.97 10.57 6.32
N ILE A 3 -10.65 10.75 6.17
CA ILE A 3 -9.81 9.83 5.37
C ILE A 3 -9.91 8.39 5.89
N SER A 4 -9.86 8.20 7.20
CA SER A 4 -9.97 6.87 7.82
C SER A 4 -11.26 6.14 7.43
N GLN A 5 -12.41 6.83 7.47
CA GLN A 5 -13.70 6.29 7.03
C GLN A 5 -13.74 5.96 5.53
N MET A 6 -13.05 6.75 4.69
CA MET A 6 -12.97 6.46 3.26
C MET A 6 -12.21 5.16 3.01
N ILE A 7 -11.10 4.96 3.73
CA ILE A 7 -10.32 3.73 3.66
C ILE A 7 -11.17 2.54 4.11
N ASP A 8 -11.91 2.64 5.22
CA ASP A 8 -12.76 1.55 5.70
C ASP A 8 -13.82 1.14 4.68
N ILE A 9 -14.47 2.13 4.05
CA ILE A 9 -15.49 1.88 3.02
C ILE A 9 -14.87 1.20 1.80
N ALA A 10 -13.71 1.67 1.33
CA ALA A 10 -13.02 1.10 0.17
C ALA A 10 -12.52 -0.34 0.44
N LEU A 11 -11.96 -0.60 1.63
CA LEU A 11 -11.52 -1.94 2.01
C LEU A 11 -12.70 -2.91 2.16
N ALA A 12 -13.83 -2.44 2.71
CA ALA A 12 -15.04 -3.24 2.82
C ALA A 12 -15.66 -3.58 1.45
N GLU A 13 -15.55 -2.66 0.48
CA GLU A 13 -15.99 -2.91 -0.90
C GLU A 13 -15.11 -3.96 -1.60
N ASP A 14 -13.79 -3.84 -1.51
CA ASP A 14 -12.84 -4.66 -2.27
C ASP A 14 -12.62 -6.04 -1.65
N VAL A 15 -12.33 -6.09 -0.35
CA VAL A 15 -11.95 -7.33 0.36
C VAL A 15 -13.14 -7.95 1.09
N GLY A 16 -14.02 -7.13 1.66
CA GLY A 16 -15.22 -7.56 2.39
C GLY A 16 -14.90 -8.67 3.42
N PRO A 17 -15.46 -9.89 3.30
CA PRO A 17 -15.22 -10.99 4.23
C PRO A 17 -13.82 -11.64 4.12
N GLY A 18 -13.03 -11.31 3.09
CA GLY A 18 -11.65 -11.78 2.92
C GLY A 18 -11.29 -12.12 1.46
N ASP A 19 -9.98 -12.19 1.18
CA ASP A 19 -9.44 -12.61 -0.11
C ASP A 19 -9.19 -14.14 -0.14
N ILE A 20 -10.14 -14.88 -0.72
CA ILE A 20 -10.08 -16.35 -0.82
C ILE A 20 -8.88 -16.81 -1.66
N THR A 21 -8.48 -16.06 -2.69
CA THR A 21 -7.37 -16.46 -3.56
C THR A 21 -6.07 -16.44 -2.79
N THR A 22 -5.82 -15.37 -2.05
CA THR A 22 -4.64 -15.24 -1.19
C THR A 22 -4.63 -16.30 -0.09
N GLN A 23 -5.78 -16.54 0.58
CA GLN A 23 -5.90 -17.55 1.65
C GLN A 23 -5.63 -18.99 1.20
N LEU A 24 -5.91 -19.32 -0.07
CA LEU A 24 -5.69 -20.66 -0.61
C LEU A 24 -4.26 -20.89 -1.11
N ILE A 25 -3.52 -19.81 -1.43
CA ILE A 25 -2.20 -19.89 -2.05
C ILE A 25 -1.09 -19.69 -1.01
N PHE A 26 -1.28 -18.79 -0.05
CA PHE A 26 -0.22 -18.36 0.87
C PHE A 26 -0.47 -18.84 2.30
N ASP A 27 0.62 -19.18 2.98
CA ASP A 27 0.61 -19.45 4.42
C ASP A 27 0.44 -18.14 5.21
N THR A 28 -0.33 -18.15 6.28
CA THR A 28 -0.62 -16.97 7.12
C THR A 28 0.60 -16.38 7.82
N HIS A 29 1.72 -17.11 7.87
CA HIS A 29 2.98 -16.66 8.48
C HIS A 29 4.03 -16.26 7.44
N MET A 30 3.67 -16.23 6.16
CA MET A 30 4.60 -15.80 5.12
C MET A 30 4.84 -14.29 5.21
N ILE A 31 6.10 -13.91 5.38
CA ILE A 31 6.55 -12.51 5.35
C ILE A 31 7.34 -12.30 4.05
N SER A 32 7.10 -11.17 3.38
CA SER A 32 7.80 -10.81 2.16
C SER A 32 8.15 -9.32 2.17
N THR A 33 9.01 -8.91 1.23
CA THR A 33 9.31 -7.50 0.98
C THR A 33 8.75 -7.11 -0.37
N ALA A 34 8.03 -6.00 -0.42
CA ALA A 34 7.44 -5.42 -1.61
C ALA A 34 8.05 -4.04 -1.91
N TYR A 35 7.89 -3.61 -3.15
CA TYR A 35 8.30 -2.29 -3.61
C TYR A 35 7.15 -1.63 -4.39
N VAL A 36 6.85 -0.39 -4.04
CA VAL A 36 6.00 0.48 -4.87
C VAL A 36 6.88 1.10 -5.94
N ILE A 37 6.58 0.81 -7.21
CA ILE A 37 7.42 1.22 -8.35
C ILE A 37 6.64 2.18 -9.25
N ALA A 38 7.23 3.34 -9.55
CA ALA A 38 6.66 4.29 -10.50
C ALA A 38 6.70 3.71 -11.93
N LYS A 39 5.55 3.46 -12.55
CA LYS A 39 5.49 2.90 -13.92
C LYS A 39 5.63 3.95 -15.03
N GLN A 40 5.68 5.23 -14.66
CA GLN A 40 5.83 6.37 -15.55
C GLN A 40 6.48 7.54 -14.82
N ASP A 41 6.95 8.52 -15.58
CA ASP A 41 7.44 9.78 -15.04
C ASP A 41 6.30 10.58 -14.40
N GLY A 42 6.57 11.25 -13.28
CA GLY A 42 5.54 12.03 -12.59
C GLY A 42 6.00 12.67 -11.30
N ILE A 43 5.03 13.12 -10.51
CA ILE A 43 5.23 13.66 -9.15
C ILE A 43 4.42 12.79 -8.19
N ILE A 44 5.05 12.36 -7.10
CA ILE A 44 4.39 11.51 -6.09
C ILE A 44 3.44 12.32 -5.23
N CYS A 45 2.25 11.78 -4.97
CA CYS A 45 1.31 12.28 -3.98
C CYS A 45 0.56 11.11 -3.32
N GLY A 46 0.09 11.31 -2.08
CA GLY A 46 -0.74 10.33 -1.38
C GLY A 46 0.01 9.24 -0.61
N ILE A 47 1.29 9.42 -0.30
CA ILE A 47 2.06 8.41 0.47
C ILE A 47 1.43 8.11 1.82
N ASP A 48 1.07 9.15 2.58
CA ASP A 48 0.49 8.97 3.92
C ASP A 48 -0.83 8.18 3.84
N PHE A 49 -1.65 8.45 2.81
CA PHE A 49 -2.88 7.71 2.55
C PHE A 49 -2.61 6.23 2.23
N PHE A 50 -1.56 5.94 1.45
CA PHE A 50 -1.14 4.57 1.15
C PHE A 50 -0.70 3.85 2.43
N CYS A 51 0.15 4.47 3.24
CA CYS A 51 0.63 3.90 4.50
C CYS A 51 -0.52 3.67 5.49
N ASP A 52 -1.45 4.62 5.62
CA ASP A 52 -2.64 4.47 6.48
C ASP A 52 -3.52 3.31 6.01
N THR A 53 -3.66 3.12 4.69
CA THR A 53 -4.43 2.02 4.12
C THR A 53 -3.79 0.67 4.40
N MET A 54 -2.48 0.55 4.17
CA MET A 54 -1.74 -0.69 4.42
C MET A 54 -1.67 -1.04 5.91
N THR A 55 -1.46 -0.05 6.78
CA THR A 55 -1.48 -0.22 8.25
C THR A 55 -2.83 -0.75 8.74
N LYS A 56 -3.94 -0.33 8.12
CA LYS A 56 -5.27 -0.86 8.47
C LYS A 56 -5.47 -2.32 8.06
N ILE A 57 -4.74 -2.79 7.05
CA ILE A 57 -4.76 -4.20 6.64
C ILE A 57 -3.89 -5.02 7.60
N ASP A 58 -2.69 -4.53 7.90
CA ASP A 58 -1.76 -5.16 8.82
C ASP A 58 -0.86 -4.11 9.49
N GLU A 59 -0.99 -3.97 10.81
CA GLU A 59 -0.23 -3.02 11.62
C GLU A 59 1.27 -3.37 11.75
N SER A 60 1.67 -4.58 11.33
CA SER A 60 3.06 -5.04 11.40
C SER A 60 3.93 -4.63 10.20
N ILE A 61 3.32 -4.02 9.16
CA ILE A 61 4.05 -3.57 7.98
C ILE A 61 4.98 -2.40 8.33
N GLU A 62 6.25 -2.52 7.96
CA GLU A 62 7.25 -1.46 8.11
C GLU A 62 7.47 -0.74 6.79
N PHE A 63 7.42 0.60 6.77
CA PHE A 63 7.59 1.38 5.54
C PHE A 63 8.92 2.13 5.51
N ASP A 64 9.67 1.98 4.43
CA ASP A 64 10.82 2.81 4.06
C ASP A 64 10.45 3.70 2.87
N ILE A 65 10.19 4.98 3.16
CA ILE A 65 9.79 5.98 2.17
C ILE A 65 11.03 6.49 1.45
N LEU A 66 11.25 6.00 0.23
CA LEU A 66 12.39 6.34 -0.62
C LEU A 66 12.19 7.66 -1.39
N LYS A 67 10.93 8.00 -1.69
CA LYS A 67 10.53 9.20 -2.44
C LYS A 67 9.30 9.85 -1.78
N PRO A 68 9.44 10.91 -0.96
CA PRO A 68 8.31 11.54 -0.28
C PRO A 68 7.36 12.27 -1.24
N ASN A 69 6.19 12.68 -0.73
CA ASN A 69 5.21 13.50 -1.46
C ASN A 69 5.90 14.74 -2.09
N GLY A 70 5.57 15.05 -3.34
CA GLY A 70 6.19 16.12 -4.12
C GLY A 70 7.48 15.73 -4.85
N SER A 71 8.02 14.53 -4.62
CA SER A 71 9.19 14.04 -5.36
C SER A 71 8.86 13.84 -6.84
N ILE A 72 9.74 14.32 -7.73
CA ILE A 72 9.74 13.94 -9.14
C ILE A 72 10.32 12.53 -9.25
N VAL A 73 9.61 11.65 -9.96
CA VAL A 73 10.03 10.27 -10.22
C VAL A 73 10.12 9.99 -11.70
N LYS A 74 10.98 9.04 -12.06
CA LYS A 74 11.07 8.45 -13.39
C LYS A 74 10.47 7.06 -13.39
N LYS A 75 10.10 6.59 -14.59
CA LYS A 75 9.74 5.18 -14.78
C LYS A 75 10.81 4.26 -14.16
N ASN A 76 10.34 3.28 -13.40
CA ASN A 76 11.07 2.28 -12.62
C ASN A 76 11.71 2.78 -11.32
N ASP A 77 11.50 4.03 -10.89
CA ASP A 77 11.92 4.46 -9.56
C ASP A 77 11.16 3.68 -8.47
N HIS A 78 11.89 3.22 -7.46
CA HIS A 78 11.30 2.71 -6.23
C HIS A 78 10.86 3.89 -5.35
N VAL A 79 9.59 3.88 -4.95
CA VAL A 79 8.93 4.96 -4.19
C VAL A 79 8.87 4.61 -2.71
N ILE A 80 8.44 3.38 -2.41
CA ILE A 80 8.32 2.83 -1.05
C ILE A 80 8.84 1.40 -1.08
N LYS A 81 9.56 1.00 -0.04
CA LYS A 81 9.81 -0.39 0.30
C LYS A 81 8.99 -0.73 1.55
N LEU A 82 8.32 -1.88 1.54
CA LEU A 82 7.49 -2.39 2.63
C LEU A 82 7.59 -3.91 2.77
#